data_AF-A0A6L4ZX45-F1
#
_entry.id   AF-A0A6L4ZX45-F1
#
_cell.length_a   1.000
_cell.length_b   1.000
_cell.length_c   1.000
_cell.angle_alpha   90.00
_cell.angle_beta   90.00
_cell.angle_gamma   90.00
#
_symmetry.space_group_name_H-M   'P 1'
#
loop_
_entity.id
_entity.type
_entity.pdbx_description
1 polymer ?
#
loop_
_entity_poly.entity_id
_entity_poly.type
_entity_poly.pdbx_seq_one_letter_code
_entity_poly.pdbx_strand_id
1 'polypeptide(L)'
;MLTYIETGVNFIQSYGDGPESLYDSMLSILQDSVKIFQSPEGVDLYLEFKHRLNILVWKAENTGYGFGDDVESLIAELKISMGED
;
A
#
# COMPACT_ATOMS: atom_id res chain seq x y z
N MET A 1 -2.75 -1.52 10.33
CA MET A 1 -2.48 -2.23 9.06
C MET A 1 -1.39 -1.53 8.27
N LEU A 2 -1.55 -0.24 7.92
CA LEU A 2 -0.57 0.50 7.13
C LEU A 2 0.87 0.51 7.68
N THR A 3 1.04 0.67 9.00
CA THR A 3 2.37 0.63 9.64
C THR A 3 3.12 -0.68 9.43
N TYR A 4 2.43 -1.82 9.33
CA TYR A 4 3.07 -3.10 9.02
C TYR A 4 3.67 -3.09 7.63
N ILE A 5 2.90 -2.64 6.63
CA ILE A 5 3.32 -2.56 5.24
C ILE A 5 4.48 -1.58 5.08
N GLU A 6 4.37 -0.38 5.66
CA GLU A 6 5.44 0.63 5.63
C GLU A 6 6.74 0.11 6.26
N THR A 7 6.62 -0.64 7.35
CA THR A 7 7.78 -1.24 8.03
C THR A 7 8.43 -2.31 7.17
N GLY A 8 7.64 -3.16 6.52
CA GLY A 8 8.13 -4.18 5.59
C GLY A 8 8.82 -3.56 4.37
N VAL A 9 8.24 -2.52 3.77
CA VAL A 9 8.88 -1.78 2.67
C VAL A 9 10.19 -1.12 3.12
N ASN A 10 10.20 -0.46 4.28
CA ASN A 10 11.44 0.12 4.82
C ASN A 10 12.51 -0.95 5.10
N PHE A 11 12.10 -2.13 5.57
CA PHE A 11 12.99 -3.26 5.79
C PHE A 11 13.63 -3.71 4.46
N ILE A 12 12.83 -3.91 3.42
CA ILE A 12 13.32 -4.33 2.10
C ILE A 12 14.28 -3.27 1.51
N GLN A 13 13.93 -2.00 1.57
CA GLN A 13 14.80 -0.92 1.10
C GLN A 13 16.13 -0.85 1.87
N SER A 14 16.13 -1.20 3.17
CA SER A 14 17.32 -1.08 4.03
C SER A 14 18.23 -2.30 3.96
N TYR A 15 17.66 -3.48 3.77
CA TYR A 15 18.36 -4.77 3.95
C TYR A 15 18.33 -5.67 2.72
N GLY A 16 17.65 -5.26 1.64
CA GLY A 16 17.47 -6.05 0.43
C GLY A 16 16.24 -6.95 0.49
N ASP A 17 16.08 -7.77 -0.54
CA ASP A 17 14.87 -8.57 -0.74
C ASP A 17 14.57 -9.53 0.41
N GLY A 18 13.27 -9.74 0.63
CA GLY A 18 12.74 -10.72 1.56
C GLY A 18 12.27 -12.00 0.86
N PRO A 19 11.71 -12.96 1.60
CA PRO A 19 10.96 -14.05 1.00
C PRO A 19 9.69 -13.52 0.31
N GLU A 20 9.31 -14.10 -0.83
CA GLU A 20 8.09 -13.76 -1.60
C GLU A 20 6.84 -13.68 -0.72
N SER A 21 6.71 -14.59 0.26
CA SER A 21 5.59 -14.63 1.21
C SER A 21 5.44 -13.37 2.08
N LEU A 22 6.50 -12.59 2.27
CA LEU A 22 6.43 -11.30 2.95
C LEU A 22 5.70 -10.27 2.08
N TYR A 23 5.99 -10.25 0.78
CA TYR A 23 5.35 -9.36 -0.19
C TYR A 23 3.86 -9.72 -0.33
N ASP A 24 3.54 -11.01 -0.47
CA ASP A 24 2.16 -11.51 -0.51
C ASP A 24 1.36 -11.09 0.74
N SER A 25 1.97 -11.22 1.92
CA SER A 25 1.34 -10.84 3.18
C SER A 25 1.08 -9.33 3.25
N MET A 26 2.03 -8.51 2.82
CA MET A 26 1.87 -7.06 2.77
C MET A 26 0.78 -6.63 1.78
N LEU A 27 0.74 -7.23 0.58
CA LEU A 27 -0.30 -6.95 -0.42
C LEU A 27 -1.68 -7.35 0.08
N SER A 28 -1.82 -8.52 0.71
CA SER A 28 -3.09 -8.96 1.29
C SER A 28 -3.61 -7.98 2.35
N ILE A 29 -2.73 -7.51 3.24
CA ILE A 29 -3.10 -6.51 4.26
C ILE A 29 -3.38 -5.14 3.62
N LEU A 30 -2.70 -4.78 2.53
CA LEU A 30 -2.97 -3.54 1.80
C LEU A 30 -4.36 -3.60 1.16
N GLN A 31 -4.71 -4.70 0.50
CA GLN A 31 -6.03 -4.92 -0.09
C GLN A 31 -7.14 -4.80 0.95
N ASP A 32 -6.97 -5.38 2.13
CA ASP A 32 -7.96 -5.25 3.20
C ASP A 32 -8.02 -3.80 3.75
N SER A 33 -6.90 -3.09 3.79
CA SER A 33 -6.88 -1.66 4.14
C SER A 33 -7.64 -0.82 3.10
N VAL A 34 -7.46 -1.11 1.80
CA VAL A 34 -8.18 -0.45 0.70
C VAL A 34 -9.69 -0.65 0.83
N LYS A 35 -10.15 -1.88 1.12
CA LYS A 35 -11.58 -2.16 1.37
C LYS A 35 -12.14 -1.35 2.54
N ILE A 36 -11.35 -1.16 3.61
CA ILE A 36 -11.76 -0.30 4.73
C ILE A 36 -11.90 1.15 4.26
N PHE A 37 -10.92 1.69 3.54
CA PHE A 37 -11.00 3.06 3.02
C PHE A 37 -12.20 3.28 2.10
N GLN A 38 -12.57 2.27 1.31
CA GLN A 38 -13.73 2.28 0.42
C GLN A 38 -15.09 2.14 1.13
N SER A 39 -15.10 1.77 2.42
CA SER A 39 -16.35 1.71 3.19
C SER A 39 -16.88 3.12 3.51
N PRO A 40 -18.21 3.29 3.69
CA PRO A 40 -18.79 4.58 4.08
C PRO A 40 -18.14 5.18 5.34
N GLU A 41 -17.76 4.34 6.30
CA GLU A 41 -17.11 4.74 7.55
C GLU A 41 -15.61 5.03 7.38
N GLY A 42 -15.00 4.61 6.28
CA GLY A 42 -13.56 4.69 6.02
C GLY A 42 -13.11 5.88 5.18
N VAL A 43 -14.04 6.66 4.61
CA VAL A 43 -13.71 7.82 3.75
C VAL A 43 -12.89 8.87 4.51
N ASP A 44 -13.27 9.19 5.75
CA ASP A 44 -12.51 10.14 6.57
C ASP A 44 -11.11 9.61 6.91
N LEU A 45 -10.99 8.29 7.12
CA LEU A 45 -9.69 7.64 7.34
C LEU A 45 -8.82 7.72 6.08
N TYR A 46 -9.39 7.54 4.89
CA TYR A 46 -8.65 7.71 3.64
C TYR A 46 -8.00 9.09 3.56
N LEU A 47 -8.74 10.16 3.87
CA LEU A 47 -8.21 11.52 3.86
C LEU A 47 -7.06 11.70 4.86
N GLU A 48 -7.16 11.10 6.04
CA GLU A 48 -6.09 11.12 7.05
C GLU A 48 -4.83 10.38 6.59
N PHE A 49 -4.98 9.21 5.95
CA PHE A 49 -3.87 8.35 5.56
C PHE A 49 -3.36 8.59 4.12
N LYS A 50 -4.02 9.41 3.32
CA LYS A 50 -3.69 9.67 1.90
C LYS A 50 -2.22 9.99 1.68
N HIS A 51 -1.66 10.86 2.50
CA HIS A 51 -0.24 11.24 2.38
C HIS A 51 0.69 10.04 2.58
N ARG A 52 0.38 9.17 3.54
CA ARG A 52 1.15 7.94 3.80
C ARG A 52 1.01 6.92 2.67
N LEU A 53 -0.16 6.81 2.06
CA LEU A 53 -0.37 5.96 0.88
C LEU A 53 0.48 6.42 -0.31
N ASN A 54 0.59 7.73 -0.55
CA ASN A 54 1.46 8.26 -1.59
C ASN A 54 2.94 7.99 -1.32
N ILE A 55 3.38 8.14 -0.07
CA ILE A 55 4.76 7.78 0.32
C ILE A 55 4.99 6.28 0.13
N LEU A 56 4.01 5.45 0.46
CA LEU A 56 4.11 4.01 0.30
C LEU A 56 4.32 3.62 -1.16
N VAL A 57 3.56 4.18 -2.11
CA VAL A 57 3.76 3.96 -3.55
C VAL A 57 5.19 4.30 -3.95
N TRP A 58 5.65 5.51 -3.63
CA TRP A 58 7.01 5.94 -3.97
C TRP A 58 8.10 5.04 -3.38
N LYS A 59 7.91 4.55 -2.14
CA LYS A 59 8.89 3.64 -1.52
C LYS A 59 8.82 2.21 -2.07
N ALA A 60 7.65 1.77 -2.50
CA ALA A 60 7.48 0.44 -3.08
C ALA A 60 8.00 0.37 -4.53
N GLU A 61 8.24 1.51 -5.20
CA GLU A 61 8.84 1.53 -6.53
C GLU A 61 10.10 0.66 -6.62
N ASN A 62 10.20 -0.13 -7.70
CA ASN A 62 11.31 -1.06 -7.95
C ASN A 62 11.56 -2.10 -6.85
N THR A 63 10.55 -2.39 -6.02
CA THR A 63 10.59 -3.50 -5.06
C THR A 63 10.30 -4.83 -5.78
N GLY A 64 11.04 -5.89 -5.42
CA GLY A 64 11.01 -7.19 -6.10
C GLY A 64 9.63 -7.86 -6.19
N TYR A 65 9.56 -8.90 -7.02
CA TYR A 65 8.37 -9.74 -7.24
C TYR A 65 7.11 -9.02 -7.79
N GLY A 66 7.28 -7.85 -8.42
CA GLY A 66 6.15 -7.06 -8.92
C GLY A 66 5.37 -6.32 -7.82
N PHE A 67 5.84 -6.39 -6.57
CA PHE A 67 5.17 -5.77 -5.43
C PHE A 67 4.96 -4.26 -5.60
N GLY A 68 5.94 -3.56 -6.16
CA GLY A 68 5.83 -2.12 -6.43
C GLY A 68 4.67 -1.79 -7.35
N ASP A 69 4.55 -2.54 -8.45
CA ASP A 69 3.50 -2.36 -9.46
C ASP A 69 2.11 -2.69 -8.87
N ASP A 70 2.02 -3.75 -8.05
CA ASP A 70 0.78 -4.11 -7.37
C ASP A 70 0.33 -3.06 -6.35
N VAL A 71 1.27 -2.50 -5.58
CA VAL A 71 1.00 -1.38 -4.65
C VAL A 71 0.52 -0.16 -5.42
N GLU A 72 1.21 0.22 -6.51
CA GLU A 72 0.82 1.35 -7.34
C GLU A 72 -0.59 1.16 -7.90
N SER A 73 -0.89 -0.01 -8.48
CA SER A 73 -2.20 -0.33 -9.05
C SER A 73 -3.31 -0.23 -8.00
N LEU A 74 -3.12 -0.85 -6.83
CA LEU A 74 -4.13 -0.83 -5.76
C LEU A 74 -4.41 0.60 -5.25
N ILE A 75 -3.38 1.42 -5.11
CA ILE A 75 -3.54 2.80 -4.64
C ILE A 75 -4.13 3.70 -5.73
N ALA A 76 -3.79 3.46 -7.00
CA ALA A 76 -4.41 4.16 -8.12
C ALA A 76 -5.91 3.86 -8.22
N GLU A 77 -6.30 2.58 -8.13
CA GLU A 77 -7.72 2.18 -8.10
C GLU A 77 -8.46 2.78 -6.90
N LEU A 78 -7.82 2.80 -5.72
CA LEU A 78 -8.38 3.46 -4.54
C LEU A 78 -8.62 4.95 -4.80
N LYS A 79 -7.65 5.68 -5.34
CA LYS A 79 -7.78 7.11 -5.67
C LYS A 79 -8.94 7.39 -6.62
N ILE A 80 -9.07 6.59 -7.68
CA ILE A 80 -10.19 6.69 -8.62
C ILE A 80 -11.52 6.47 -7.89
N SER A 81 -11.61 5.45 -7.02
CA SER A 81 -12.82 5.19 -6.23
C SER A 81 -13.16 6.30 -5.22
N MET A 82 -12.16 7.10 -4.84
CA MET A 82 -12.30 8.27 -3.95
C MET A 82 -12.57 9.57 -4.71
N GLY A 83 -12.68 9.53 -6.05
CA GLY A 83 -12.97 10.69 -6.89
C GLY A 83 -11.76 11.57 -7.19
N GLU A 84 -10.55 10.99 -7.19
CA GLU A 84 -9.31 11.68 -7.59
C GLU A 84 -8.94 11.35 -9.05
N ASP A 85 -8.33 12.32 -9.73
CA ASP A 85 -7.84 12.24 -11.13
C ASP A 85 -6.47 11.56 -11.24
#